data_AF-A0A8J7ZLJ9-F1
#
_entry.id   AF-A0A8J7ZLJ9-F1
#
_cell.length_a   1.000
_cell.length_b   1.000
_cell.length_c   1.000
_cell.angle_alpha   90.00
_cell.angle_beta   90.00
_cell.angle_gamma   90.00
#
_symmetry.space_group_name_H-M   'P 1'
#
loop_
_entity.id
_entity.type
_entity.pdbx_description
1 polymer ?
#
loop_
_entity_poly.entity_id
_entity_poly.type
_entity_poly.pdbx_seq_one_letter_code
_entity_poly.pdbx_strand_id
1 'polypeptide(L)'
;MSLVDTTEPGGDRAVRPTARQGIAAVAATSTLDAVSTVVGLSLAPVLVERNPVARALFERIGVVATVVLVSALAVGIVVATTEGAVRIVRSRSQFRATVRRVAALRAVGYGTPSVVSLVVATNNFALLASHATVPL
;
A
#
# COMPACT_ATOMS: atom_id res chain seq x y z
N MET A 1 37.68 -36.67 -25.73
CA MET A 1 37.80 -35.34 -25.10
C MET A 1 36.40 -34.95 -24.65
N SER A 2 36.11 -35.20 -23.37
CA SER A 2 34.76 -35.12 -22.79
C SER A 2 34.50 -33.69 -22.35
N LEU A 3 33.47 -33.05 -22.92
CA LEU A 3 32.96 -31.77 -22.44
C LEU A 3 32.30 -32.00 -21.09
N VAL A 4 32.96 -31.53 -20.03
CA VAL A 4 32.42 -31.46 -18.68
C VAL A 4 31.28 -30.45 -18.70
N ASP A 5 30.07 -30.96 -18.46
CA ASP A 5 28.88 -30.20 -18.17
C ASP A 5 29.03 -29.57 -16.78
N THR A 6 29.47 -28.31 -16.74
CA THR A 6 29.55 -27.54 -15.50
C THR A 6 28.18 -26.97 -15.18
N THR A 7 27.51 -27.66 -14.26
CA THR A 7 26.49 -27.16 -13.35
C THR A 7 26.63 -25.67 -12.99
N GLU A 8 25.56 -24.90 -13.20
CA GLU A 8 25.15 -23.78 -12.34
C GLU A 8 23.61 -23.81 -12.19
N PRO A 9 23.07 -24.60 -11.23
CA PRO A 9 21.65 -24.56 -10.88
C PRO A 9 21.46 -23.53 -9.76
N GLY A 10 21.23 -22.25 -10.08
CA GLY A 10 21.07 -21.28 -8.98
C GLY A 10 20.71 -19.82 -9.29
N GLY A 11 20.54 -19.41 -10.55
CA GLY A 11 20.31 -18.00 -10.88
C GLY A 11 18.85 -17.56 -10.83
N ASP A 12 18.49 -16.78 -9.80
CA ASP A 12 17.31 -15.90 -9.75
C ASP A 12 15.94 -16.51 -10.08
N ARG A 13 15.39 -17.28 -9.12
CA ARG A 13 13.94 -17.20 -8.90
C ARG A 13 13.63 -15.84 -8.28
N ALA A 14 13.75 -14.77 -9.07
CA ALA A 14 13.25 -13.45 -8.70
C ALA A 14 11.81 -13.66 -8.21
N VAL A 15 11.57 -13.46 -6.91
CA VAL A 15 10.29 -13.70 -6.27
C VAL A 15 9.28 -12.78 -6.94
N ARG A 16 8.50 -13.32 -7.87
CA ARG A 16 7.55 -12.53 -8.63
C ARG A 16 6.40 -12.17 -7.70
N PRO A 17 6.14 -10.89 -7.42
CA PRO A 17 5.06 -10.51 -6.53
C PRO A 17 3.74 -11.02 -7.09
N THR A 18 3.13 -11.94 -6.34
CA THR A 18 1.80 -12.45 -6.65
C THR A 18 0.76 -11.39 -6.29
N ALA A 19 -0.43 -11.46 -6.90
CA ALA A 19 -1.53 -10.58 -6.52
C ALA A 19 -1.83 -10.65 -5.02
N ARG A 20 -1.78 -11.85 -4.43
CA ARG A 20 -1.99 -12.05 -2.99
C ARG A 20 -0.98 -11.30 -2.14
N GLN A 21 0.31 -11.36 -2.50
CA GLN A 21 1.35 -10.63 -1.79
C GLN A 21 1.20 -9.11 -1.93
N GLY A 22 0.86 -8.61 -3.12
CA GLY A 22 0.61 -7.19 -3.35
C GLY A 22 -0.60 -6.67 -2.59
N ILE A 23 -1.70 -7.42 -2.60
CA ILE A 23 -2.92 -7.10 -1.83
C ILE A 23 -2.60 -7.10 -0.34
N ALA A 24 -1.90 -8.12 0.16
CA ALA A 24 -1.52 -8.21 1.56
C ALA A 24 -0.62 -7.04 1.99
N ALA A 25 0.34 -6.65 1.16
CA ALA A 25 1.22 -5.51 1.43
C ALA A 25 0.42 -4.19 1.53
N VAL A 26 -0.44 -3.91 0.54
CA VAL A 26 -1.27 -2.68 0.53
C VAL A 26 -2.26 -2.66 1.70
N ALA A 27 -2.87 -3.80 2.03
CA ALA A 27 -3.75 -3.92 3.17
C ALA A 27 -3.00 -3.68 4.50
N ALA A 28 -1.80 -4.26 4.66
CA ALA A 28 -0.99 -4.07 5.84
C ALA A 28 -0.56 -2.60 6.02
N THR A 29 -0.07 -1.95 4.96
CA THR A 29 0.33 -0.54 5.03
C THR A 29 -0.85 0.40 5.25
N SER A 30 -2.00 0.11 4.65
CA SER A 30 -3.23 0.88 4.87
C SER A 30 -3.78 0.70 6.29
N THR A 31 -3.63 -0.49 6.88
CA THR A 31 -4.01 -0.73 8.28
C THR A 31 -3.08 0.03 9.23
N LEU A 32 -1.76 0.02 8.96
CA LEU A 32 -0.79 0.78 9.75
C LEU A 32 -1.10 2.28 9.71
N ASP A 33 -1.38 2.82 8.53
CA ASP A 33 -1.76 4.22 8.32
C ASP A 33 -3.05 4.57 9.07
N ALA A 34 -4.07 3.72 8.97
CA ALA A 34 -5.33 3.87 9.69
C ALA A 34 -5.13 3.91 11.21
N VAL A 35 -4.35 2.96 11.75
CA VAL A 35 -4.03 2.91 13.18
C VAL A 35 -3.29 4.17 13.59
N SER A 36 -2.28 4.61 12.83
CA SER A 36 -1.52 5.83 13.12
C SER A 36 -2.41 7.07 13.14
N THR A 37 -3.40 7.13 12.26
CA THR A 37 -4.36 8.24 12.15
C THR A 37 -5.30 8.26 13.35
N VAL A 38 -5.87 7.10 13.71
CA VAL A 38 -6.76 6.99 14.88
C VAL A 38 -6.03 7.32 16.17
N VAL A 39 -4.82 6.76 16.35
CA VAL A 39 -3.97 7.07 17.51
C VAL A 39 -3.61 8.56 17.53
N GLY A 40 -3.20 9.11 16.38
CA GLY A 40 -2.93 10.54 16.16
C GLY A 40 -4.06 11.45 16.67
N LEU A 41 -5.27 11.19 16.19
CA LEU A 41 -6.46 11.97 16.55
C LEU A 41 -6.90 11.76 18.00
N SER A 42 -6.66 10.56 18.58
CA SER A 42 -7.03 10.27 19.97
C SER A 42 -6.10 10.90 21.00
N LEU A 43 -4.80 11.03 20.70
CA LEU A 43 -3.78 11.54 21.62
C LEU A 43 -3.54 13.04 21.49
N ALA A 44 -3.90 13.64 20.35
CA ALA A 44 -3.71 15.06 20.12
C ALA A 44 -5.05 15.76 19.84
N PRO A 45 -5.84 16.09 20.88
CA PRO A 45 -7.10 16.84 20.74
C PRO A 45 -6.93 18.26 20.13
N VAL A 46 -5.69 18.71 19.93
CA VAL A 46 -5.32 19.99 19.31
C VAL A 46 -5.20 19.89 17.79
N LEU A 47 -5.07 18.68 17.22
CA LEU A 47 -4.92 18.50 15.77
C LEU A 47 -6.28 18.53 15.07
N VAL A 48 -6.56 19.63 14.39
CA VAL A 48 -7.76 19.80 13.57
C VAL A 48 -7.49 19.31 12.15
N GLU A 49 -8.33 18.38 11.67
CA GLU A 49 -8.32 17.94 10.27
C GLU A 49 -8.58 19.13 9.34
N ARG A 50 -7.60 19.44 8.48
CA ARG A 50 -7.70 20.57 7.53
C ARG A 50 -8.56 20.25 6.32
N ASN A 51 -8.72 18.97 5.98
CA ASN A 51 -9.54 18.57 4.86
C ASN A 51 -11.03 18.67 5.23
N PRO A 52 -11.82 19.58 4.61
CA PRO A 52 -13.21 19.79 4.96
C PRO A 52 -14.10 18.57 4.68
N VAL A 53 -13.72 17.74 3.70
CA VAL A 53 -14.44 16.50 3.37
C VAL A 53 -14.21 15.44 4.44
N ALA A 54 -12.96 15.24 4.85
CA ALA A 54 -12.63 14.29 5.92
C ALA A 54 -13.28 14.71 7.24
N ARG A 55 -13.25 16.01 7.56
CA ARG A 55 -13.93 16.56 8.75
C ARG A 55 -15.43 16.30 8.74
N ALA A 56 -16.11 16.57 7.62
CA ALA A 56 -17.54 16.31 7.49
C ALA A 56 -17.89 14.82 7.64
N LEU A 57 -17.03 13.91 7.19
CA LEU A 57 -17.22 12.47 7.39
C LEU A 57 -17.00 12.06 8.85
N PHE A 58 -15.96 12.58 9.50
CA PHE A 58 -15.70 12.34 10.92
C PHE A 58 -16.89 12.78 11.80
N GLU A 59 -17.50 13.92 11.50
CA GLU A 59 -18.70 14.40 12.21
C GLU A 59 -19.93 13.52 11.96
N ARG A 60 -20.08 12.94 10.76
CA ARG A 60 -21.27 12.16 10.39
C ARG A 60 -21.26 10.73 10.89
N ILE A 61 -20.13 10.03 10.74
CA ILE A 61 -20.04 8.58 10.98
C ILE A 61 -18.93 8.21 11.97
N GLY A 62 -18.20 9.20 12.50
CA GLY A 62 -17.08 9.00 13.41
C GLY A 62 -15.75 8.78 12.69
N VAL A 63 -14.66 9.05 13.41
CA VAL A 63 -13.28 8.93 12.92
C VAL A 63 -12.97 7.51 12.48
N VAL A 64 -13.21 6.52 13.35
CA VAL A 64 -12.86 5.11 13.09
C VAL A 64 -13.58 4.59 11.86
N ALA A 65 -14.90 4.82 11.75
CA ALA A 65 -15.67 4.36 10.59
C ALA A 65 -15.22 5.04 9.30
N THR A 66 -14.91 6.34 9.35
CA THR A 66 -14.39 7.08 8.18
C THR A 66 -13.05 6.52 7.73
N VAL A 67 -12.11 6.33 8.66
CA VAL A 67 -10.79 5.78 8.36
C VAL A 67 -10.90 4.38 7.75
N VAL A 68 -11.71 3.49 8.35
CA VAL A 68 -11.94 2.13 7.83
C VAL A 68 -12.54 2.18 6.42
N LEU A 69 -13.55 3.02 6.19
CA LEU A 69 -14.21 3.16 4.90
C LEU A 69 -13.25 3.66 3.82
N VAL A 70 -12.51 4.73 4.10
CA VAL A 70 -11.56 5.33 3.15
C VAL A 70 -10.42 4.36 2.85
N SER A 71 -9.88 3.68 3.87
CA SER A 71 -8.86 2.64 3.69
C SER A 71 -9.36 1.49 2.81
N ALA A 72 -10.57 0.98 3.08
CA ALA A 72 -11.17 -0.09 2.27
C ALA A 72 -11.39 0.34 0.81
N LEU A 73 -11.87 1.57 0.59
CA LEU A 73 -12.04 2.14 -0.75
C LEU A 73 -10.70 2.30 -1.46
N ALA A 74 -9.68 2.83 -0.79
CA ALA A 74 -8.35 3.01 -1.37
C ALA A 74 -7.73 1.67 -1.78
N VAL A 75 -7.76 0.67 -0.89
CA VAL A 75 -7.30 -0.70 -1.21
C VAL A 75 -8.08 -1.25 -2.39
N GLY A 76 -9.42 -1.13 -2.38
CA GLY A 76 -10.27 -1.61 -3.46
C GLY A 76 -9.94 -0.99 -4.83
N ILE A 77 -9.75 0.32 -4.87
CA ILE A 77 -9.39 1.05 -6.09
C ILE A 77 -8.00 0.62 -6.58
N VAL A 78 -7.01 0.50 -5.70
CA VAL A 78 -5.65 0.04 -6.05
C VAL A 78 -5.70 -1.36 -6.66
N VAL A 79 -6.44 -2.29 -6.05
CA VAL A 79 -6.58 -3.66 -6.55
C VAL A 79 -7.31 -3.68 -7.89
N ALA A 80 -8.43 -2.96 -8.01
CA ALA A 80 -9.23 -2.93 -9.22
C ALA A 80 -8.45 -2.35 -10.41
N THR A 81 -7.74 -1.24 -10.21
CA THR A 81 -6.92 -0.60 -11.25
C THR A 81 -5.72 -1.46 -11.62
N THR A 82 -4.99 -2.00 -10.64
CA THR A 82 -3.79 -2.83 -10.87
C THR A 82 -4.14 -4.13 -11.59
N GLU A 83 -5.12 -4.89 -11.08
CA GLU A 83 -5.50 -6.16 -11.71
C GLU A 83 -6.32 -5.96 -12.99
N GLY A 84 -7.02 -4.83 -13.12
CA GLY A 84 -7.64 -4.40 -14.38
C GLY A 84 -6.59 -4.22 -15.48
N ALA A 85 -5.52 -3.47 -15.20
CA ALA A 85 -4.39 -3.28 -16.12
C ALA A 85 -3.69 -4.61 -16.47
N VAL A 86 -3.49 -5.48 -15.46
CA VAL A 86 -2.91 -6.82 -15.67
C VAL A 86 -3.77 -7.67 -16.61
N ARG A 87 -5.10 -7.65 -16.45
CA ARG A 87 -6.03 -8.38 -17.35
C ARG A 87 -5.93 -7.87 -18.78
N ILE A 88 -5.90 -6.54 -18.99
CA ILE A 88 -5.78 -5.92 -20.32
C ILE A 88 -4.45 -6.30 -20.99
N VAL A 89 -3.34 -6.29 -20.25
CA VAL A 89 -2.04 -6.67 -20.82
C VAL A 89 -1.99 -8.14 -21.20
N ARG A 90 -2.59 -9.02 -20.38
CA ARG A 90 -2.66 -10.46 -20.65
C ARG A 90 -3.50 -10.78 -21.89
N SER A 91 -4.58 -10.04 -22.14
CA SER A 91 -5.43 -10.29 -23.31
C SER A 91 -4.82 -9.82 -24.65
N ARG A 92 -3.77 -8.98 -24.63
CA ARG A 92 -3.21 -8.34 -25.83
C ARG A 92 -1.79 -8.79 -26.22
N SER A 93 -1.14 -9.67 -25.46
CA SER A 93 0.32 -9.85 -25.56
C SER A 93 0.77 -11.31 -25.75
N GLN A 94 1.87 -11.52 -26.48
CA GLN A 94 2.54 -12.82 -26.57
C GLN A 94 3.17 -13.25 -25.23
N PHE A 95 3.22 -14.56 -24.99
CA PHE A 95 3.32 -15.17 -23.66
C PHE A 95 4.52 -14.71 -22.79
N ARG A 96 5.74 -14.58 -23.36
CA ARG A 96 6.95 -14.20 -22.59
C ARG A 96 7.01 -12.71 -22.20
N ALA A 97 6.65 -11.80 -23.10
CA ALA A 97 6.61 -10.36 -22.80
C ALA A 97 5.53 -10.01 -21.75
N THR A 98 4.45 -10.81 -21.70
CA THR A 98 3.35 -10.67 -20.75
C THR A 98 3.80 -10.83 -19.31
N VAL A 99 4.66 -11.80 -19.02
CA VAL A 99 5.06 -12.13 -17.64
C VAL A 99 5.85 -10.99 -16.99
N ARG A 100 6.84 -10.43 -17.68
CA ARG A 100 7.65 -9.32 -17.18
C ARG A 100 6.83 -8.05 -17.03
N ARG A 101 5.93 -7.74 -17.98
CA ARG A 101 5.02 -6.58 -17.90
C ARG A 101 4.03 -6.71 -16.75
N VAL A 102 3.46 -7.89 -16.52
CA VAL A 102 2.54 -8.13 -15.39
C VAL A 102 3.24 -7.99 -14.04
N ALA A 103 4.48 -8.50 -13.92
CA ALA A 103 5.26 -8.32 -12.69
C ALA A 103 5.55 -6.83 -12.42
N ALA A 104 5.94 -6.07 -13.45
CA ALA A 104 6.19 -4.64 -13.33
C ALA A 104 4.90 -3.86 -12.97
N LEU A 105 3.76 -4.18 -13.60
CA LEU A 105 2.48 -3.54 -13.29
C LEU A 105 2.06 -3.76 -11.85
N ARG A 106 2.24 -4.97 -11.31
CA ARG A 106 1.94 -5.26 -9.91
C ARG A 106 2.92 -4.59 -8.96
N ALA A 107 4.22 -4.58 -9.29
CA ALA A 107 5.23 -3.91 -8.48
C ALA A 107 4.93 -2.41 -8.36
N VAL A 108 4.60 -1.73 -9.46
CA VAL A 108 4.25 -0.30 -9.45
C VAL A 108 2.87 -0.08 -8.81
N GLY A 109 1.86 -0.81 -9.27
CA GLY A 109 0.47 -0.64 -8.84
C GLY A 109 0.25 -0.87 -7.35
N TYR A 110 0.95 -1.83 -6.74
CA TYR A 110 0.90 -2.05 -5.29
C TYR A 110 2.00 -1.30 -4.53
N GLY A 111 3.19 -1.16 -5.11
CA GLY A 111 4.34 -0.56 -4.44
C GLY A 111 4.19 0.94 -4.22
N THR A 112 3.75 1.69 -5.22
CA THR A 112 3.55 3.14 -5.09
C THR A 112 2.59 3.51 -3.96
N PRO A 113 1.35 2.97 -3.88
CA PRO A 113 0.45 3.30 -2.78
C PRO A 113 0.98 2.81 -1.43
N SER A 114 1.68 1.67 -1.37
CA SER A 114 2.30 1.19 -0.12
C SER A 114 3.33 2.18 0.43
N VAL A 115 4.18 2.73 -0.44
CA VAL A 115 5.18 3.75 -0.05
C VAL A 115 4.51 5.03 0.42
N VAL A 116 3.47 5.49 -0.28
CA VAL A 116 2.72 6.68 0.12
C VAL A 116 2.09 6.49 1.50
N SER A 117 1.39 5.37 1.74
CA SER A 117 0.83 5.06 3.06
C SER A 117 1.90 4.99 4.15
N LEU A 118 3.08 4.44 3.85
CA LEU A 118 4.18 4.38 4.81
C LEU A 118 4.71 5.79 5.16
N VAL A 119 4.86 6.67 4.18
CA VAL A 119 5.30 8.06 4.40
C VAL A 119 4.27 8.82 5.25
N VAL A 120 2.98 8.69 4.96
CA VAL A 120 1.90 9.32 5.74
C VAL A 120 1.90 8.80 7.18
N ALA A 121 1.96 7.48 7.37
CA ALA A 121 2.03 6.87 8.70
C ALA A 121 3.26 7.35 9.50
N THR A 122 4.42 7.48 8.82
CA THR A 122 5.65 7.98 9.44
C THR A 122 5.50 9.44 9.86
N ASN A 123 4.90 10.28 9.01
CA ASN A 123 4.63 11.68 9.32
C ASN A 123 3.68 11.82 10.51
N ASN A 124 2.60 11.02 10.54
CA ASN A 124 1.66 10.99 11.67
C ASN A 124 2.36 10.59 12.98
N PHE A 125 3.26 9.60 12.91
CA PHE A 125 4.04 9.17 14.07
C PHE A 125 5.03 10.24 14.54
N ALA A 126 5.70 10.95 13.62
CA ALA A 126 6.61 12.04 13.95
C ALA A 126 5.89 13.21 14.64
N LEU A 127 4.69 13.58 14.16
CA LEU A 127 3.85 14.61 14.80
C LEU A 127 3.47 14.20 16.23
N LEU A 128 3.05 12.95 16.43
CA LEU A 128 2.77 12.40 17.76
C LEU A 128 3.98 12.50 18.69
N ALA A 129 5.16 12.06 18.24
CA ALA A 129 6.38 12.11 19.04
C ALA A 129 6.75 13.55 19.44
N SER A 130 6.55 14.52 18.54
CA SER A 130 6.83 15.93 18.81
C SER A 130 5.86 16.59 19.80
N HIS A 131 4.64 16.09 19.91
CA HIS A 131 3.63 16.60 20.86
C HIS A 131 3.62 15.84 22.19
N ALA A 132 4.10 14.59 22.22
CA ALA A 132 4.26 13.82 23.46
C ALA A 132 5.38 14.35 24.39
N THR A 133 6.27 15.21 23.88
CA THR A 133 7.39 15.78 24.64
C THR A 133 7.08 17.10 25.35
N VAL A 134 5.86 17.63 25.26
CA VAL A 134 5.45 18.83 26.01
C VAL A 134 4.79 18.35 27.31
N PRO A 135 5.45 18.47 28.48
CA PRO A 135 4.80 18.18 29.76
C PRO A 135 3.63 19.16 29.98
N LEU A 136 2.48 18.61 30.36
CA LEU A 136 1.30 19.35 30.83
C LEU A 136 1.61 20.13 32.11
#